data_AF-A0A259Q1Y9-F1
#
_entry.id   AF-A0A259Q1Y9-F1
#
_cell.length_a   1.000
_cell.length_b   1.000
_cell.length_c   1.000
_cell.angle_alpha   90.00
_cell.angle_beta   90.00
_cell.angle_gamma   90.00
#
_symmetry.space_group_name_H-M   'P 1'
#
loop_
_entity.id
_entity.type
_entity.pdbx_description
1 polymer ?
#
loop_
_entity_poly.entity_id
_entity_poly.type
_entity_poly.pdbx_seq_one_letter_code
_entity_poly.pdbx_strand_id
1 'polypeptide(L)'
;MSVPSVQPDPWPAARSGRDGMRLFFALWPQPSARAALMQHAGQWRFSAPARPTPSDKLHLTLLFMDGVPESSLQVLADIGQHIAAQAPGFRLQLDTAALWPRGGIAHLAPSQPPRELASLRQALLDAVRQAG
;
A
#
# COMPACT_ATOMS: atom_id res chain seq x y z
N MET A 1 2.05 -16.75 -15.82
CA MET A 1 1.01 -16.41 -14.83
C MET A 1 0.94 -14.89 -14.77
N SER A 2 -0.15 -14.30 -15.27
CA SER A 2 -0.30 -12.83 -15.36
C SER A 2 -0.59 -12.26 -13.97
N VAL A 3 0.32 -11.42 -13.47
CA VAL A 3 0.09 -10.63 -12.26
C VAL A 3 -0.88 -9.49 -12.61
N PRO A 4 -1.88 -9.18 -11.76
CA PRO A 4 -2.70 -7.99 -11.96
C PRO A 4 -1.77 -6.79 -11.86
N SER A 5 -1.80 -5.92 -12.88
CA SER A 5 -1.19 -4.61 -12.74
C SER A 5 -1.96 -3.89 -11.63
N VAL A 6 -1.30 -3.43 -10.57
CA VAL A 6 -1.87 -2.39 -9.70
C VAL A 6 -1.94 -1.16 -10.58
N GLN A 7 -3.04 -1.04 -11.31
CA GLN A 7 -3.44 0.20 -11.92
C GLN A 7 -4.00 1.07 -10.80
N PRO A 8 -3.62 2.35 -10.71
CA PRO A 8 -4.30 3.26 -9.81
C PRO A 8 -5.79 3.19 -10.15
N ASP A 9 -6.63 2.92 -9.16
CA ASP A 9 -8.08 3.01 -9.34
C ASP A 9 -8.37 4.48 -9.72
N PRO A 10 -8.94 4.76 -10.91
CA PRO A 10 -9.22 6.12 -11.30
C PRO A 10 -10.26 6.70 -10.33
N TRP A 11 -9.84 7.71 -9.58
CA TRP A 11 -10.73 8.54 -8.78
C TRP A 11 -11.73 9.24 -9.72
N PRO A 12 -13.05 9.21 -9.46
CA PRO A 12 -14.00 9.96 -10.27
C PRO A 12 -13.68 11.46 -10.17
N ALA A 13 -13.54 12.16 -11.30
CA ALA A 13 -13.22 13.58 -11.39
C ALA A 13 -11.76 14.04 -11.22
N ALA A 14 -10.76 13.16 -11.31
CA ALA A 14 -9.38 13.62 -11.48
C ALA A 14 -9.19 14.20 -12.90
N ARG A 15 -9.28 15.53 -13.03
CA ARG A 15 -8.80 16.25 -14.21
C ARG A 15 -7.29 16.01 -14.30
N SER A 16 -6.86 15.34 -15.37
CA SER A 16 -5.45 15.09 -15.66
C SER A 16 -4.70 16.42 -15.85
N GLY A 17 -4.08 16.88 -14.76
CA GLY A 17 -3.21 18.05 -14.69
C GLY A 17 -2.27 17.88 -13.49
N ARG A 18 -1.07 18.45 -13.57
CA ARG A 18 0.01 18.28 -12.56
C ARG A 18 -0.26 18.97 -11.20
N ASP A 19 -1.51 19.23 -10.84
CA ASP A 19 -1.93 20.09 -9.73
C ASP A 19 -2.66 19.34 -8.59
N GLY A 20 -2.26 18.09 -8.31
CA GLY A 20 -2.84 17.32 -7.21
C GLY A 20 -1.81 16.49 -6.47
N MET A 21 -2.13 16.17 -5.21
CA MET A 21 -1.28 15.36 -4.35
C MET A 21 -1.32 13.89 -4.76
N ARG A 22 -0.21 13.21 -4.53
CA ARG A 22 -0.10 11.75 -4.60
C ARG A 22 -0.28 11.19 -3.20
N LEU A 23 -1.44 10.60 -2.94
CA LEU A 23 -1.81 10.05 -1.65
C LEU A 23 -1.98 8.53 -1.71
N PHE A 24 -1.89 7.89 -0.56
CA PHE A 24 -2.17 6.47 -0.44
C PHE A 24 -2.60 6.11 0.99
N PHE A 25 -3.35 5.03 1.12
CA PHE A 25 -3.58 4.35 2.39
C PHE A 25 -2.63 3.16 2.51
N ALA A 26 -2.11 2.91 3.71
CA ALA A 26 -1.17 1.83 3.95
C ALA A 26 -1.26 1.23 5.35
N LEU A 27 -0.83 -0.02 5.46
CA LEU A 27 -0.51 -0.66 6.73
C LEU A 27 0.96 -0.42 7.07
N TRP A 28 1.19 0.13 8.26
CA TRP A 28 2.52 0.33 8.80
C TRP A 28 2.88 -0.82 9.73
N PRO A 29 4.03 -1.49 9.54
CA PRO A 29 4.46 -2.54 10.44
C PRO A 29 4.77 -1.94 11.81
N GLN A 30 4.28 -2.61 12.85
CA GLN A 30 4.65 -2.30 14.24
C GLN A 30 6.17 -2.41 14.43
N PRO A 31 6.76 -1.73 15.42
CA PRO A 31 8.22 -1.68 15.59
C PRO A 31 8.92 -3.06 15.59
N SER A 32 8.33 -4.07 16.23
CA SER A 32 8.85 -5.44 16.25
C SER A 32 8.82 -6.11 14.86
N ALA A 33 7.70 -6.01 14.15
CA ALA A 33 7.56 -6.52 12.79
C ALA A 33 8.53 -5.81 11.83
N ARG A 34 8.68 -4.48 11.96
CA ARG A 34 9.62 -3.69 11.16
C ARG A 34 11.06 -4.14 11.37
N ALA A 35 11.48 -4.39 12.62
CA ALA A 35 12.81 -4.91 12.92
C ALA A 35 13.05 -6.29 12.29
N ALA A 36 12.09 -7.21 12.39
CA ALA A 36 12.17 -8.52 11.76
C ALA A 36 12.26 -8.44 10.23
N LEU A 37 11.47 -7.56 9.61
CA LEU A 37 11.52 -7.29 8.16
C LEU A 37 12.88 -6.75 7.75
N MET A 38 13.46 -5.82 8.53
CA MET A 38 14.79 -5.28 8.24
C MET A 38 15.89 -6.34 8.36
N GLN A 39 15.82 -7.19 9.37
CA GLN A 39 16.74 -8.31 9.53
C GLN A 39 16.64 -9.29 8.36
N HIS A 40 15.42 -9.57 7.87
CA HIS A 40 15.22 -10.41 6.69
C HIS A 40 15.79 -9.75 5.43
N ALA A 41 15.50 -8.48 5.19
CA ALA A 41 16.01 -7.73 4.05
C ALA A 41 17.56 -7.63 4.04
N GLY A 42 18.20 -7.60 5.21
CA GLY A 42 19.66 -7.61 5.34
C GLY A 42 20.32 -8.91 4.87
N GLN A 43 19.56 -9.99 4.70
CA GLN A 43 20.05 -11.26 4.14
C GLN A 43 20.02 -11.27 2.61
N TRP A 44 19.36 -10.29 1.98
CA TRP A 44 19.25 -10.21 0.54
C TRP A 44 20.51 -9.61 -0.07
N ARG A 45 20.90 -10.14 -1.22
CA ARG A 45 22.02 -9.61 -2.01
C ARG A 45 21.45 -8.71 -3.11
N PHE A 46 21.89 -7.46 -3.12
CA PHE A 46 21.51 -6.49 -4.14
C PHE A 46 22.71 -6.13 -4.99
N SER A 47 22.48 -5.88 -6.28
CA SER A 47 23.46 -5.31 -7.19
C SER A 47 23.02 -3.91 -7.59
N ALA A 48 23.98 -3.01 -7.81
CA ALA A 48 23.67 -1.68 -8.31
C ALA A 48 22.82 -1.77 -9.60
N PRO A 49 21.82 -0.89 -9.79
CA PRO A 49 21.53 0.32 -8.99
C PRO A 49 20.55 0.10 -7.81
N ALA A 50 20.23 -1.14 -7.42
CA ALA A 50 19.25 -1.41 -6.38
C ALA A 50 19.65 -0.80 -5.03
N ARG A 51 18.66 -0.27 -4.31
CA ARG A 51 18.83 0.35 -2.98
C ARG A 51 17.85 -0.28 -1.99
N PRO A 52 18.28 -0.62 -0.78
CA PRO A 52 17.37 -1.09 0.26
C PRO A 52 16.38 0.01 0.64
N THR A 53 15.13 -0.36 0.89
CA THR A 53 14.12 0.56 1.40
C THR A 53 14.45 0.96 2.84
N PRO A 54 14.46 2.27 3.17
CA PRO A 54 14.62 2.72 4.56
C PRO A 54 13.53 2.14 5.48
N SER A 55 13.88 1.83 6.72
CA SER A 55 12.96 1.14 7.64
C SER A 55 11.66 1.91 7.90
N ASP A 56 11.75 3.24 7.99
CA ASP A 56 10.64 4.19 8.19
C ASP A 56 9.80 4.38 6.92
N LYS A 57 10.18 3.74 5.81
CA LYS A 57 9.41 3.71 4.56
C LYS A 57 8.81 2.33 4.28
N LEU A 58 9.05 1.33 5.12
CA LEU A 58 8.42 0.01 4.96
C LEU A 58 6.93 0.09 5.28
N HIS A 59 6.09 -0.20 4.29
CA HIS A 59 4.65 -0.25 4.43
C HIS A 59 4.04 -1.17 3.37
N LEU A 60 2.79 -1.59 3.59
CA LEU A 60 1.98 -2.25 2.57
C LEU A 60 0.91 -1.26 2.11
N THR A 61 1.00 -0.83 0.85
CA THR A 61 0.02 0.06 0.24
C THR A 61 -1.29 -0.69 -0.02
N LEU A 62 -2.41 -0.12 0.43
CA LEU A 62 -3.76 -0.66 0.23
C LEU A 62 -4.44 -0.03 -0.99
N LEU A 63 -4.31 1.29 -1.11
CA LEU A 63 -4.94 2.08 -2.17
C LEU A 63 -4.06 3.28 -2.50
N PHE A 64 -3.73 3.46 -3.77
CA PHE A 64 -2.95 4.59 -4.28
C PHE A 64 -3.87 5.53 -5.08
N MET A 65 -3.71 6.84 -4.88
CA MET A 65 -4.50 7.89 -5.52
C MET A 65 -3.55 8.98 -6.02
N ASP A 66 -3.75 9.41 -7.25
CA ASP A 66 -2.99 10.50 -7.87
C ASP A 66 -3.92 11.65 -8.21
N GLY A 67 -3.39 12.87 -8.29
CA GLY A 67 -4.17 14.06 -8.64
C GLY A 67 -5.21 14.46 -7.58
N VAL A 68 -4.99 14.14 -6.31
CA VAL A 68 -5.96 14.44 -5.24
C VAL A 68 -5.91 15.94 -4.88
N PRO A 69 -7.05 16.67 -4.92
CA PRO A 69 -7.11 18.06 -4.47
C PRO A 69 -6.74 18.20 -2.99
N GLU A 70 -6.05 19.28 -2.61
CA GLU A 70 -5.69 19.55 -1.20
C GLU A 70 -6.91 19.61 -0.29
N SER A 71 -8.02 20.15 -0.80
CA SER A 71 -9.30 20.21 -0.08
C SER A 71 -9.89 18.84 0.29
N SER A 72 -9.48 17.77 -0.39
CA SER A 72 -9.94 16.40 -0.11
C SER A 72 -9.10 15.70 0.97
N LEU A 73 -7.96 16.26 1.38
CA LEU A 73 -7.03 15.61 2.31
C LEU A 73 -7.71 15.23 3.64
N GLN A 74 -8.45 16.18 4.23
CA GLN A 74 -9.10 15.93 5.52
C GLN A 74 -10.18 14.86 5.41
N VAL A 75 -11.01 14.91 4.37
CA VAL A 75 -12.06 13.90 4.13
C VAL A 75 -11.45 12.50 3.96
N LEU A 76 -10.36 12.38 3.21
CA LEU A 76 -9.67 11.10 3.04
C LEU A 76 -9.01 10.62 4.33
N ALA A 77 -8.44 11.52 5.13
CA ALA A 77 -7.91 11.16 6.44
C ALA A 77 -9.00 10.61 7.37
N ASP A 78 -10.18 11.24 7.38
CA ASP A 78 -11.32 10.82 8.20
C ASP A 78 -11.88 9.46 7.74
N ILE A 79 -11.96 9.23 6.43
CA ILE A 79 -12.32 7.91 5.86
C ILE A 79 -11.34 6.84 6.35
N GLY A 80 -10.03 7.10 6.26
CA GLY A 80 -8.99 6.18 6.71
C GLY A 80 -9.14 5.83 8.18
N GLN A 81 -9.38 6.82 9.04
CA GLN A 81 -9.59 6.63 10.48
C GLN A 81 -10.86 5.80 10.76
N HIS A 82 -11.97 6.13 10.11
CA HIS A 82 -13.24 5.44 10.29
C HIS A 82 -13.15 3.96 9.91
N ILE A 83 -12.59 3.67 8.73
CA ILE A 83 -12.44 2.30 8.25
C ILE A 83 -11.46 1.53 9.15
N ALA A 84 -10.34 2.15 9.57
CA ALA A 84 -9.38 1.50 10.47
C ALA A 84 -9.98 1.15 11.84
N ALA A 85 -10.86 2.01 12.38
CA ALA A 85 -11.51 1.76 13.67
C ALA A 85 -12.50 0.58 13.66
N GLN A 86 -13.06 0.26 12.50
CA GLN A 86 -14.03 -0.83 12.32
C GLN A 86 -13.41 -2.12 11.77
N ALA A 87 -12.21 -2.03 11.19
CA ALA A 87 -11.55 -3.17 10.56
C ALA A 87 -11.19 -4.24 11.62
N PRO A 88 -11.62 -5.51 11.44
CA PRO A 88 -11.18 -6.57 12.32
C PRO A 88 -9.67 -6.80 12.17
N GLY A 89 -9.00 -7.10 13.28
CA GLY A 89 -7.60 -7.52 13.25
C GLY A 89 -7.44 -8.84 12.49
N PHE A 90 -6.36 -8.97 11.72
CA PHE A 90 -6.02 -10.20 11.00
C PHE A 90 -4.52 -10.46 11.02
N ARG A 91 -4.14 -11.72 10.76
CA ARG A 91 -2.74 -12.11 10.61
C ARG A 91 -2.33 -12.00 9.15
N LEU A 92 -1.29 -11.22 8.88
CA LEU A 92 -0.63 -11.16 7.59
C LEU A 92 0.74 -11.83 7.69
N GLN A 93 0.90 -12.95 7.00
CA GLN A 93 2.17 -13.66 6.92
C GLN A 93 2.88 -13.31 5.62
N LEU A 94 4.08 -12.74 5.72
CA LEU A 94 4.93 -12.39 4.58
C LEU A 94 6.02 -13.44 4.44
N ASP A 95 5.77 -14.47 3.63
CA ASP A 95 6.59 -15.69 3.54
C ASP A 95 7.21 -15.92 2.15
N THR A 96 6.86 -15.08 1.17
CA THR A 96 7.31 -15.21 -0.21
C THR A 96 8.12 -13.99 -0.61
N ALA A 97 9.37 -14.19 -1.03
CA ALA A 97 10.15 -13.13 -1.68
C ALA A 97 9.89 -13.14 -3.19
N ALA A 98 9.61 -11.98 -3.77
CA ALA A 98 9.31 -11.85 -5.19
C ALA A 98 9.90 -10.57 -5.78
N LEU A 99 10.07 -10.56 -7.11
CA LEU A 99 10.54 -9.40 -7.87
C LEU A 99 9.42 -8.89 -8.77
N TRP A 100 9.12 -7.59 -8.71
CA TRP A 100 8.33 -6.95 -9.76
C TRP A 100 9.23 -6.67 -10.96
N PRO A 101 9.01 -7.34 -12.11
CA PRO A 101 9.90 -7.23 -13.26
C PRO A 101 9.93 -5.80 -13.81
N ARG A 102 8.75 -5.16 -13.80
CA ARG A 102 8.61 -3.74 -14.13
C ARG A 102 8.88 -2.93 -12.87
N GLY A 103 9.99 -2.17 -12.87
CA GLY A 103 10.40 -1.31 -11.76
C GLY A 103 11.54 -1.86 -10.90
N GLY A 104 11.88 -3.15 -11.03
CA GLY A 104 13.04 -3.75 -10.35
C GLY A 104 12.92 -3.79 -8.82
N ILE A 105 11.69 -3.89 -8.30
CA ILE A 105 11.40 -3.86 -6.86
C ILE A 105 11.34 -5.29 -6.33
N ALA A 106 12.25 -5.63 -5.41
CA ALA A 106 12.15 -6.84 -4.62
C ALA A 106 11.25 -6.59 -3.40
N HIS A 107 10.31 -7.49 -3.12
CA HIS A 107 9.33 -7.33 -2.05
C HIS A 107 9.01 -8.68 -1.39
N LEU A 108 8.45 -8.59 -0.19
CA LEU A 108 7.84 -9.72 0.49
C LEU A 108 6.33 -9.72 0.27
N ALA A 109 5.78 -10.89 0.01
CA ALA A 109 4.37 -11.11 -0.27
C ALA A 109 3.84 -12.28 0.58
N PRO A 110 2.53 -12.29 0.89
CA PRO A 110 1.88 -13.47 1.43
C PRO A 110 1.66 -14.52 0.34
N SER A 111 2.04 -15.76 0.59
CA SER A 111 1.67 -16.91 -0.25
C SER A 111 0.15 -17.15 -0.24
N GLN A 112 -0.50 -16.81 0.89
CA GLN A 112 -1.94 -16.90 1.09
C GLN A 112 -2.44 -15.57 1.68
N PRO A 113 -2.86 -14.61 0.83
CA PRO A 113 -3.40 -13.35 1.31
C PRO A 113 -4.68 -13.57 2.13
N PRO A 114 -4.79 -13.01 3.36
CA PRO A 114 -6.01 -13.13 4.14
C PRO A 114 -7.14 -12.35 3.46
N ARG A 115 -8.36 -12.92 3.46
CA ARG A 115 -9.55 -12.26 2.87
C ARG A 115 -9.82 -10.90 3.49
N GLU A 116 -9.50 -10.73 4.77
CA GLU A 116 -9.68 -9.51 5.55
C GLU A 116 -8.85 -8.35 4.98
N LEU A 117 -7.67 -8.63 4.42
CA LEU A 117 -6.86 -7.61 3.73
C LEU A 117 -7.55 -7.10 2.47
N ALA A 118 -8.17 -8.01 1.70
CA ALA A 118 -8.92 -7.65 0.51
C ALA A 118 -10.20 -6.87 0.88
N SER A 119 -10.92 -7.29 1.93
CA SER A 119 -12.09 -6.58 2.45
C SER A 119 -11.73 -5.18 2.95
N LEU A 120 -10.60 -5.01 3.65
CA LEU A 120 -10.11 -3.71 4.09
C LEU A 120 -9.82 -2.78 2.90
N ARG A 121 -9.13 -3.29 1.88
CA ARG A 121 -8.87 -2.52 0.64
C ARG A 121 -10.18 -2.13 -0.04
N GLN A 122 -11.13 -3.05 -0.14
CA GLN A 122 -12.41 -2.80 -0.80
C GLN A 122 -13.23 -1.74 -0.06
N ALA A 123 -13.29 -1.80 1.28
CA ALA A 123 -13.99 -0.81 2.08
C ALA A 123 -13.39 0.60 1.92
N LEU A 124 -12.05 0.72 1.88
CA LEU A 124 -11.38 1.99 1.57
C LEU A 124 -11.76 2.49 0.18
N LEU A 125 -11.68 1.62 -0.84
CA LEU A 125 -11.98 1.97 -2.22
C LEU A 125 -13.43 2.47 -2.38
N ASP A 126 -14.40 1.80 -1.76
CA ASP A 126 -15.81 2.16 -1.86
C ASP A 126 -16.11 3.48 -1.14
N ALA A 127 -15.56 3.69 0.06
CA ALA A 127 -15.72 4.95 0.79
C ALA A 127 -15.09 6.14 0.07
N VAL A 128 -13.89 5.93 -0.49
CA VAL A 128 -13.18 6.89 -1.34
C VAL A 128 -14.04 7.27 -2.55
N ARG A 129 -14.56 6.29 -3.31
CA ARG A 129 -15.44 6.55 -4.46
C ARG A 129 -16.74 7.27 -4.12
N GLN A 130 -17.29 7.04 -2.93
CA GLN A 130 -18.51 7.73 -2.47
C GLN A 130 -18.23 9.20 -2.10
N ALA A 131 -16.99 9.54 -1.76
CA ALA A 131 -16.60 10.87 -1.34
C ALA A 131 -16.30 11.84 -2.50
N GLY A 132 -16.20 11.36 -3.75
CA GLY A 132 -16.27 12.20 -4.95
C GLY A 132 -15.30 11.82 -6.05
#